data_AF-A0A965DY62-F1
#
_entry.id   AF-A0A965DY62-F1
#
_cell.length_a   1.000
_cell.length_b   1.000
_cell.length_c   1.000
_cell.angle_alpha   90.00
_cell.angle_beta   90.00
_cell.angle_gamma   90.00
#
_symmetry.space_group_name_H-M   'P 1'
#
loop_
_entity.id
_entity.type
_entity.pdbx_description
1 polymer ?
#
loop_
_entity_poly.entity_id
_entity_poly.type
_entity_poly.pdbx_seq_one_letter_code
_entity_poly.pdbx_strand_id
1 'polypeptide(L)'
;MRLEEPISLPGSRILNGWWYELASRRPRRLWYAHALIHRVEVLVEVAGLSAQEQVYRSVLGILAAYRSSTVNELVERFGLPAGVMTLVLHQLELEGLIIAGSLQPTSDGLQMLTRSDGALRRPQRRTFAFIDAPSPQFVSLTPAASLPFSPPSGWRFDLAAIETAIARPEEWKTRHGFPLDVGRLLRPPSEPTTMDSPRIPVDRAEQAFLVLVEQVSGQVSAHVTKPESWSIGSEVVWSLPDVGALEELASCEEAVWRAAWQLWARLRSLPAAEVDACRLERVAHRLCVHAPASLIDRLRQGKSESLEGKAWLLAGSGRIRAAACLELLPS
;
A
#
# COMPACT_ATOMS: atom_id res chain seq x y z
N MET A 1 12.14 -16.59 13.91
CA MET A 1 12.83 -15.72 14.87
C MET A 1 12.18 -14.35 14.77
N ARG A 2 11.42 -13.90 15.77
CA ARG A 2 10.77 -12.59 15.73
C ARG A 2 11.81 -11.54 16.15
N LEU A 3 12.01 -10.52 15.32
CA LEU A 3 12.83 -9.36 15.68
C LEU A 3 12.15 -8.65 16.86
N GLU A 4 12.77 -8.69 18.03
CA GLU A 4 12.36 -7.95 19.23
C GLU A 4 13.11 -6.61 19.33
N GLU A 5 13.34 -5.94 18.20
CA GLU A 5 13.79 -4.56 18.30
C GLU A 5 12.66 -3.72 18.91
N PRO A 6 12.95 -2.93 19.97
CA PRO A 6 11.94 -2.10 20.61
C PRO A 6 11.44 -1.07 19.60
N ILE A 7 10.18 -1.20 19.19
CA ILE A 7 9.52 -0.26 18.29
C ILE A 7 9.24 1.02 19.08
N SER A 8 9.79 2.14 18.62
CA SER A 8 9.39 3.46 19.14
C SER A 8 7.93 3.71 18.78
N LEU A 9 7.11 4.08 19.75
CA LEU A 9 5.68 4.32 19.54
C LEU A 9 5.37 5.80 19.66
N PRO A 10 4.44 6.34 18.85
CA PRO A 10 4.04 7.73 18.96
C PRO A 10 3.31 7.98 20.28
N GLY A 11 3.66 9.08 20.95
CA GLY A 11 3.00 9.49 22.19
C GLY A 11 1.61 10.09 21.96
N SER A 12 0.88 10.29 23.05
CA SER A 12 -0.50 10.82 23.02
C SER A 12 -0.64 12.14 22.26
N ARG A 13 0.29 13.08 22.49
CA ARG A 13 0.28 14.40 21.82
C ARG A 13 0.46 14.29 20.32
N ILE A 14 1.27 13.33 19.86
CA ILE A 14 1.50 13.06 18.44
C ILE A 14 0.23 12.53 17.79
N LEU A 15 -0.39 11.49 18.39
CA LEU A 15 -1.64 10.90 17.90
C LEU A 15 -2.75 11.95 17.81
N ASN A 16 -2.86 12.81 18.82
CA ASN A 16 -3.79 13.93 18.84
C ASN A 16 -3.51 14.92 17.69
N GLY A 17 -2.25 15.27 17.46
CA GLY A 17 -1.84 16.14 16.34
C GLY A 17 -2.23 15.56 14.98
N TRP A 18 -1.92 14.28 14.74
CA TRP A 18 -2.30 13.58 13.51
C TRP A 18 -3.81 13.57 13.30
N TRP A 19 -4.60 13.34 14.35
CA TRP A 19 -6.05 13.36 14.26
C TRP A 19 -6.59 14.70 13.71
N TYR A 20 -6.05 15.82 14.18
CA TYR A 20 -6.42 17.15 13.67
C TYR A 20 -5.91 17.42 12.27
N GLU A 21 -4.66 17.05 11.96
CA GLU A 21 -4.09 17.21 10.63
C GLU A 21 -4.87 16.44 9.56
N LEU A 22 -5.39 15.27 9.94
CA LEU A 22 -6.21 14.41 9.08
C LEU A 22 -7.70 14.78 9.09
N ALA A 23 -8.13 15.82 9.82
CA ALA A 23 -9.56 16.13 10.01
C ALA A 23 -10.31 16.39 8.70
N SER A 24 -9.65 16.94 7.68
CA SER A 24 -10.23 17.15 6.33
C SER A 24 -10.69 15.84 5.67
N ARG A 25 -10.11 14.70 6.07
CA ARG A 25 -10.43 13.36 5.57
C ARG A 25 -11.56 12.68 6.36
N ARG A 26 -12.11 13.35 7.38
CA ARG A 26 -13.15 12.83 8.29
C ARG A 26 -12.80 11.44 8.84
N PRO A 27 -11.72 11.32 9.62
CA PRO A 27 -11.27 10.05 10.16
C PRO A 27 -12.32 9.49 11.13
N ARG A 28 -12.54 8.18 11.06
CA ARG A 28 -13.40 7.40 11.97
C ARG A 28 -12.57 6.60 12.96
N ARG A 29 -11.49 5.98 12.50
CA ARG A 29 -10.53 5.21 13.31
C ARG A 29 -9.11 5.47 12.82
N LEU A 30 -8.15 5.26 13.71
CA LEU A 30 -6.73 5.46 13.44
C LEU A 30 -5.94 4.25 13.95
N TRP A 31 -4.91 3.87 13.21
CA TRP A 31 -3.91 2.89 13.62
C TRP A 31 -2.52 3.43 13.33
N TYR A 32 -1.55 3.01 14.15
CA TYR A 32 -0.13 3.15 13.88
C TYR A 32 0.41 1.81 13.39
N ALA A 33 1.22 1.80 12.34
CA ALA A 33 1.80 0.59 11.76
C ALA A 33 3.30 0.75 11.53
N HIS A 34 4.09 -0.21 12.03
CA HIS A 34 5.49 -0.43 11.66
C HIS A 34 5.58 -1.67 10.77
N ALA A 35 5.33 -1.51 9.48
CA ALA A 35 5.33 -2.60 8.52
C ALA A 35 6.76 -2.97 8.13
N LEU A 36 7.14 -4.24 8.26
CA LEU A 36 8.31 -4.79 7.56
C LEU A 36 7.86 -5.26 6.19
N ILE A 37 8.66 -4.98 5.17
CA ILE A 37 8.28 -5.16 3.77
C ILE A 37 9.36 -5.96 3.05
N HIS A 38 8.92 -6.98 2.31
CA HIS A 38 9.72 -7.58 1.25
C HIS A 38 9.43 -6.83 -0.05
N ARG A 39 10.43 -6.11 -0.56
CA ARG A 39 10.37 -5.53 -1.90
C ARG A 39 11.07 -6.46 -2.87
N VAL A 40 10.26 -7.22 -3.59
CA VAL A 40 10.69 -8.36 -4.39
C VAL A 40 10.61 -8.00 -5.87
N GLU A 41 11.77 -7.97 -6.51
CA GLU A 41 11.91 -7.78 -7.94
C GLU A 41 12.10 -9.14 -8.62
N VAL A 42 11.19 -9.48 -9.54
CA VAL A 42 11.13 -10.79 -10.21
C VAL A 42 10.82 -10.63 -11.69
N LEU A 43 11.16 -11.65 -12.48
CA LEU A 43 10.74 -11.76 -13.86
C LEU A 43 9.35 -12.40 -13.91
N VAL A 44 8.39 -11.71 -14.53
CA VAL A 44 7.01 -12.18 -14.73
C VAL A 44 6.66 -12.15 -16.20
N GLU A 45 5.71 -12.97 -16.60
CA GLU A 45 5.06 -12.86 -17.89
C GLU A 45 3.90 -11.87 -17.75
N VAL A 46 3.93 -10.79 -18.53
CA VAL A 46 2.83 -9.84 -18.61
C VAL A 46 2.00 -10.07 -19.86
N ALA A 47 0.69 -10.08 -19.70
CA ALA A 47 -0.30 -10.05 -20.76
C ALA A 47 -0.70 -8.59 -21.00
N GLY A 48 -0.26 -8.03 -22.12
CA GLY A 48 -0.67 -6.69 -22.51
C GLY A 48 0.30 -6.09 -23.48
N LEU A 49 -0.21 -5.12 -24.24
CA LEU A 49 0.63 -4.27 -25.07
C LEU A 49 1.45 -3.37 -24.15
N SER A 50 2.75 -3.30 -24.41
CA SER A 50 3.58 -2.23 -23.89
C SER A 50 2.99 -0.86 -24.20
N ALA A 51 3.35 0.16 -23.41
CA ALA A 51 2.95 1.53 -23.72
C ALA A 51 3.33 1.92 -25.16
N GLN A 52 4.49 1.46 -25.63
CA GLN A 52 4.96 1.62 -27.01
C GLN A 52 4.02 0.92 -28.01
N GLU A 53 3.68 -0.35 -27.80
CA GLU A 53 2.75 -1.09 -28.66
C GLU A 53 1.32 -0.51 -28.64
N GLN A 54 0.88 0.09 -27.53
CA GLN A 54 -0.40 0.81 -27.45
C GLN A 54 -0.36 2.06 -28.33
N VAL A 55 0.73 2.82 -28.28
CA VAL A 55 0.95 3.96 -29.19
C VAL A 55 0.99 3.46 -30.65
N TYR A 56 1.68 2.35 -30.93
CA TYR A 56 1.78 1.78 -32.27
C TYR A 56 0.42 1.36 -32.81
N ARG A 57 -0.37 0.60 -32.03
CA ARG A 57 -1.72 0.22 -32.44
C ARG A 57 -2.62 1.43 -32.62
N SER A 58 -2.49 2.45 -31.77
CA SER A 58 -3.29 3.67 -31.91
C SER A 58 -2.95 4.40 -33.21
N VAL A 59 -1.66 4.57 -33.51
CA VAL A 59 -1.19 5.21 -34.75
C VAL A 59 -1.60 4.38 -35.97
N LEU A 60 -1.32 3.08 -35.96
CA LEU A 60 -1.73 2.15 -37.04
C LEU A 60 -3.24 2.17 -37.26
N GLY A 61 -4.04 2.25 -36.18
CA GLY A 61 -5.50 2.29 -36.26
C GLY A 61 -5.99 3.54 -36.98
N ILE A 62 -5.37 4.70 -36.70
CA ILE A 62 -5.66 5.93 -37.43
C ILE A 62 -5.19 5.84 -38.88
N LEU A 63 -3.98 5.35 -39.15
CA LEU A 63 -3.48 5.20 -40.52
C LEU A 63 -4.35 4.23 -41.35
N ALA A 64 -4.86 3.17 -40.73
CA ALA A 64 -5.77 2.22 -41.38
C ALA A 64 -7.15 2.85 -41.66
N ALA A 65 -7.65 3.70 -40.76
CA ALA A 65 -8.94 4.37 -40.92
C ALA A 65 -8.88 5.55 -41.91
N TYR A 66 -7.73 6.24 -42.01
CA TYR A 66 -7.55 7.46 -42.81
C TYR A 66 -6.39 7.29 -43.80
N ARG A 67 -6.73 6.91 -45.05
CA ARG A 67 -5.74 6.58 -46.11
C ARG A 67 -4.84 7.74 -46.55
N SER A 68 -5.08 8.96 -46.09
CA SER A 68 -4.40 10.19 -46.51
C SER A 68 -4.02 11.07 -45.32
N SER A 69 -3.56 10.48 -44.22
CA SER A 69 -3.08 11.27 -43.09
C SER A 69 -1.72 11.92 -43.38
N THR A 70 -1.53 13.14 -42.91
CA THR A 70 -0.21 13.80 -42.83
C THR A 70 0.39 13.68 -41.43
N VAL A 71 1.71 13.87 -41.29
CA VAL A 71 2.37 13.86 -39.96
C VAL A 71 1.77 14.93 -39.04
N ASN A 72 1.44 16.11 -39.58
CA ASN A 72 0.85 17.21 -38.81
C ASN A 72 -0.54 16.85 -38.27
N GLU A 73 -1.37 16.15 -39.04
CA GLU A 73 -2.68 15.68 -38.58
C GLU A 73 -2.56 14.63 -37.46
N LEU A 74 -1.57 13.74 -37.55
CA LEU A 74 -1.29 12.79 -36.47
C LEU A 74 -0.84 13.54 -35.20
N VAL A 75 0.06 14.51 -35.34
CA VAL A 75 0.53 15.36 -34.24
C VAL A 75 -0.63 16.05 -33.54
N GLU A 76 -1.54 16.68 -34.29
CA GLU A 76 -2.71 17.37 -33.75
C GLU A 76 -3.64 16.40 -33.02
N ARG A 77 -3.92 15.24 -33.61
CA ARG A 77 -4.86 14.26 -33.06
C ARG A 77 -4.34 13.58 -31.78
N PHE A 78 -3.03 13.29 -31.72
CA PHE A 78 -2.41 12.67 -30.55
C PHE A 78 -1.95 13.67 -29.49
N GLY A 79 -1.89 14.96 -29.82
CA GLY A 79 -1.32 15.99 -28.95
C GLY A 79 0.17 15.76 -28.64
N LEU A 80 0.88 15.04 -29.51
CA LEU A 80 2.30 14.70 -29.32
C LEU A 80 3.19 15.71 -30.06
N PRO A 81 4.35 16.10 -29.50
CA PRO A 81 5.32 16.92 -30.24
C PRO A 81 5.73 16.26 -31.56
N ALA A 82 5.91 17.05 -32.62
CA ALA A 82 6.22 16.54 -33.97
C ALA A 82 7.43 15.60 -34.00
N GLY A 83 8.49 15.92 -33.26
CA GLY A 83 9.68 15.05 -33.18
C GLY A 83 9.38 13.67 -32.58
N VAL A 84 8.46 13.58 -31.61
CA VAL A 84 8.03 12.30 -31.01
C VAL A 84 7.22 11.49 -32.03
N MET A 85 6.31 12.13 -32.76
CA MET A 85 5.53 11.45 -33.80
C MET A 85 6.44 10.92 -34.92
N THR A 86 7.41 11.72 -35.39
CA THR A 86 8.39 11.27 -36.39
C THR A 86 9.19 10.07 -35.90
N LEU A 87 9.62 10.06 -34.63
CA LEU A 87 10.32 8.91 -34.05
C LEU A 87 9.43 7.66 -33.99
N VAL A 88 8.16 7.81 -33.59
CA VAL A 88 7.18 6.71 -33.58
C VAL A 88 6.97 6.13 -34.98
N LEU A 89 6.78 6.99 -35.98
CA LEU A 89 6.61 6.57 -37.38
C LEU A 89 7.87 5.88 -37.92
N HIS A 90 9.05 6.43 -37.63
CA HIS A 90 10.31 5.81 -38.02
C HIS A 90 10.49 4.41 -37.41
N GLN A 91 10.11 4.24 -36.15
CA GLN A 91 10.19 2.94 -35.50
C GLN A 91 9.15 1.95 -36.04
N LEU A 92 7.93 2.41 -36.36
CA LEU A 92 6.93 1.59 -37.06
C LEU A 92 7.42 1.14 -38.45
N GLU A 93 8.14 2.00 -39.16
CA GLU A 93 8.76 1.70 -40.46
C GLU A 93 9.89 0.68 -40.31
N LEU A 94 10.78 0.86 -39.31
CA LEU A 94 11.86 -0.09 -38.99
C LEU A 94 11.33 -1.48 -38.60
N GLU A 95 10.19 -1.52 -37.90
CA GLU A 95 9.51 -2.77 -37.53
C GLU A 95 8.66 -3.36 -38.66
N GLY A 96 8.62 -2.72 -39.84
CA GLY A 96 7.87 -3.19 -41.00
C GLY A 96 6.35 -3.11 -40.83
N LEU A 97 5.86 -2.28 -39.91
CA LEU A 97 4.43 -2.11 -39.61
C LEU A 97 3.76 -1.06 -40.51
N ILE A 98 4.55 -0.16 -41.10
CA ILE A 98 4.13 0.79 -42.15
C ILE A 98 5.07 0.70 -43.35
N ILE A 99 4.58 1.05 -44.54
CA ILE A 99 5.35 1.03 -45.79
C ILE A 99 6.34 2.19 -45.81
N ALA A 100 7.61 1.92 -46.11
CA ALA A 100 8.69 2.89 -46.10
C ALA A 100 8.41 4.15 -46.92
N GLY A 101 8.71 5.32 -46.35
CA GLY A 101 8.42 6.62 -46.96
C GLY A 101 6.93 6.94 -47.15
N SER A 102 6.02 6.14 -46.59
CA SER A 102 4.58 6.36 -46.66
C SER A 102 3.92 6.18 -45.29
N LEU A 103 2.70 6.69 -45.15
CA LEU A 103 1.89 6.54 -43.94
C LEU A 103 0.83 5.45 -44.08
N GLN A 104 1.11 4.41 -44.87
CA GLN A 104 0.20 3.29 -45.07
C GLN A 104 0.65 2.06 -44.26
N PRO A 105 -0.25 1.42 -43.48
CA PRO A 105 0.07 0.18 -42.77
C PRO A 105 0.42 -0.96 -43.74
N THR A 106 1.35 -1.82 -43.35
CA THR A 106 1.61 -3.10 -44.04
C THR A 106 0.56 -4.14 -43.66
N SER A 107 0.62 -5.34 -44.28
CA SER A 107 -0.17 -6.49 -43.82
C SER A 107 0.07 -6.79 -42.34
N ASP A 108 1.31 -6.64 -41.88
CA ASP A 108 1.72 -6.96 -40.52
C ASP A 108 1.23 -5.88 -39.54
N GLY A 109 1.27 -4.61 -39.96
CA GLY A 109 0.61 -3.52 -39.24
C GLY A 109 -0.89 -3.72 -39.08
N LEU A 110 -1.59 -4.17 -40.14
CA LEU A 110 -3.02 -4.49 -40.08
C LEU A 110 -3.30 -5.75 -39.23
N GLN A 111 -2.42 -6.75 -39.27
CA GLN A 111 -2.50 -7.92 -38.39
C GLN A 111 -2.31 -7.53 -36.92
N MET A 112 -1.42 -6.58 -36.62
CA MET A 112 -1.25 -6.03 -35.28
C MET A 112 -2.54 -5.41 -34.76
N LEU A 113 -3.33 -4.74 -35.61
CA LEU A 113 -4.64 -4.20 -35.24
C LEU A 113 -5.68 -5.29 -34.97
N THR A 114 -5.72 -6.32 -35.81
CA THR A 114 -6.73 -7.39 -35.76
C THR A 114 -6.43 -8.51 -34.76
N ARG A 115 -5.23 -8.58 -34.18
CA ARG A 115 -4.94 -9.48 -33.04
C ARG A 115 -5.77 -9.07 -31.82
N SER A 116 -7.01 -9.55 -31.78
CA SER A 116 -7.92 -9.51 -30.65
C SER A 116 -7.40 -10.47 -29.59
N ASP A 117 -7.06 -9.94 -28.41
CA ASP A 117 -6.92 -10.67 -27.14
C ASP A 117 -5.87 -11.79 -26.99
N GLY A 118 -5.13 -12.14 -28.04
CA GLY A 118 -3.85 -12.84 -27.90
C GLY A 118 -2.78 -11.88 -27.38
N ALA A 119 -2.97 -11.31 -26.18
CA ALA A 119 -2.01 -10.41 -25.56
C ALA A 119 -0.64 -11.07 -25.61
N LEU A 120 0.28 -10.48 -26.39
CA LEU A 120 1.64 -10.98 -26.51
C LEU A 120 2.20 -11.08 -25.11
N ARG A 121 2.48 -12.31 -24.72
CA ARG A 121 3.01 -12.61 -23.40
C ARG A 121 4.49 -12.40 -23.46
N ARG A 122 4.98 -11.45 -22.68
CA ARG A 122 6.41 -11.10 -22.68
C ARG A 122 6.98 -11.15 -21.27
N PRO A 123 8.24 -11.61 -21.12
CA PRO A 123 8.94 -11.50 -19.86
C PRO A 123 9.20 -10.02 -19.55
N GLN A 124 8.83 -9.57 -18.35
CA GLN A 124 9.12 -8.24 -17.84
C GLN A 124 9.53 -8.33 -16.38
N ARG A 125 10.54 -7.54 -16.00
CA ARG A 125 10.95 -7.42 -14.59
C ARG A 125 9.99 -6.48 -13.87
N ARG A 126 9.42 -6.93 -12.77
CA ARG A 126 8.44 -6.19 -11.97
C ARG A 126 8.81 -6.27 -10.49
N THR A 127 8.48 -5.22 -9.78
CA THR A 127 8.70 -5.11 -8.34
C THR A 127 7.38 -5.16 -7.61
N PHE A 128 7.29 -6.01 -6.61
CA PHE A 128 6.12 -6.17 -5.74
C PHE A 128 6.52 -5.89 -4.29
N ALA A 129 5.60 -5.35 -3.50
CA ALA A 129 5.79 -5.15 -2.07
C ALA A 129 4.85 -6.06 -1.29
N PHE A 130 5.39 -6.77 -0.30
CA PHE A 130 4.62 -7.62 0.60
C PHE A 130 4.94 -7.28 2.05
N ILE A 131 3.92 -7.16 2.90
CA ILE A 131 4.12 -7.07 4.34
C ILE A 131 4.62 -8.42 4.85
N ASP A 132 5.69 -8.41 5.65
CA ASP A 132 6.16 -9.59 6.38
C ASP A 132 5.17 -9.95 7.49
N ALA A 133 4.47 -11.05 7.27
CA ALA A 133 3.50 -11.66 8.14
C ALA A 133 3.57 -13.18 7.93
N PRO A 134 2.99 -14.02 8.82
CA PRO A 134 2.97 -15.47 8.62
C PRO A 134 2.45 -15.92 7.25
N SER A 135 1.56 -15.14 6.66
CA SER A 135 1.18 -15.20 5.25
C SER A 135 1.45 -13.83 4.62
N PRO A 136 2.51 -13.65 3.81
CA PRO A 136 2.84 -12.35 3.23
C PRO A 136 1.68 -11.77 2.43
N GLN A 137 1.35 -10.51 2.69
CA GLN A 137 0.22 -9.83 2.06
C GLN A 137 0.72 -8.77 1.08
N PHE A 138 0.25 -8.82 -0.17
CA PHE A 138 0.58 -7.83 -1.18
C PHE A 138 0.07 -6.44 -0.77
N VAL A 139 0.90 -5.43 -0.96
CA VAL A 139 0.54 -4.02 -0.75
C VAL A 139 0.99 -3.18 -1.93
N SER A 140 0.10 -2.31 -2.43
CA SER A 140 0.44 -1.34 -3.47
C SER A 140 1.13 -0.11 -2.87
N LEU A 141 2.21 -0.32 -2.12
CA LEU A 141 2.96 0.73 -1.44
C LEU A 141 3.98 1.37 -2.40
N THR A 142 3.96 2.70 -2.49
CA THR A 142 4.94 3.44 -3.30
C THR A 142 6.37 3.23 -2.75
N PRO A 143 7.41 3.12 -3.61
CA PRO A 143 8.78 2.90 -3.13
C PRO A 143 9.32 3.99 -2.20
N ALA A 144 8.84 5.24 -2.34
CA ALA A 144 9.23 6.35 -1.48
C ALA A 144 8.66 6.28 -0.06
N ALA A 145 7.71 5.38 0.19
CA ALA A 145 7.04 5.25 1.48
C ALA A 145 7.77 4.36 2.50
N SER A 146 8.87 3.73 2.08
CA SER A 146 9.63 2.80 2.90
C SER A 146 11.12 3.16 2.93
N LEU A 147 11.79 2.67 3.96
CA LEU A 147 13.20 2.84 4.21
C LEU A 147 13.90 1.49 4.14
N PRO A 148 15.17 1.42 3.72
CA PRO A 148 15.96 0.20 3.83
C PRO A 148 15.95 -0.34 5.27
N PHE A 149 15.86 -1.65 5.40
CA PHE A 149 15.91 -2.36 6.67
C PHE A 149 17.02 -3.41 6.61
N SER A 150 17.76 -3.58 7.70
CA SER A 150 18.80 -4.61 7.82
C SER A 150 18.15 -5.89 8.37
N PRO A 151 17.83 -6.89 7.53
CA PRO A 151 17.08 -8.03 8.00
C PRO A 151 17.96 -8.99 8.82
N PRO A 152 17.36 -9.79 9.72
CA PRO A 152 18.08 -10.82 10.45
C PRO A 152 18.57 -11.92 9.50
N SER A 153 19.55 -12.69 9.97
CA SER A 153 20.02 -13.87 9.23
C SER A 153 18.86 -14.83 8.92
N GLY A 154 18.81 -15.31 7.69
CA GLY A 154 17.76 -16.24 7.22
C GLY A 154 16.46 -15.56 6.76
N TRP A 155 16.38 -14.23 6.80
CA TRP A 155 15.26 -13.50 6.19
C TRP A 155 15.20 -13.76 4.69
N ARG A 156 14.09 -14.34 4.24
CA ARG A 156 13.87 -14.71 2.84
C ARG A 156 12.39 -14.62 2.52
N PHE A 157 12.09 -14.05 1.36
CA PHE A 157 10.74 -14.10 0.80
C PHE A 157 10.44 -15.44 0.12
N ASP A 158 9.25 -15.99 0.35
CA ASP A 158 8.74 -17.13 -0.41
C ASP A 158 7.99 -16.66 -1.66
N LEU A 159 8.53 -17.00 -2.84
CA LEU A 159 7.93 -16.65 -4.13
C LEU A 159 6.53 -17.24 -4.35
N ALA A 160 6.15 -18.28 -3.61
CA ALA A 160 4.79 -18.83 -3.66
C ALA A 160 3.73 -17.79 -3.29
N ALA A 161 4.08 -16.78 -2.48
CA ALA A 161 3.18 -15.67 -2.16
C ALA A 161 2.88 -14.79 -3.39
N ILE A 162 3.85 -14.57 -4.29
CA ILE A 162 3.62 -13.86 -5.56
C ILE A 162 2.72 -14.68 -6.47
N GLU A 163 2.97 -15.98 -6.62
CA GLU A 163 2.13 -16.86 -7.44
C GLU A 163 0.70 -16.91 -6.92
N THR A 164 0.53 -16.97 -5.60
CA THR A 164 -0.78 -16.89 -4.95
C THR A 164 -1.49 -15.59 -5.30
N ALA A 165 -0.80 -14.44 -5.24
CA ALA A 165 -1.37 -13.14 -5.62
C ALA A 165 -1.71 -13.08 -7.12
N ILE A 166 -0.88 -13.63 -8.00
CA ILE A 166 -1.13 -13.72 -9.45
C ILE A 166 -2.38 -14.56 -9.74
N ALA A 167 -2.58 -15.65 -9.01
CA ALA A 167 -3.71 -16.56 -9.20
C ALA A 167 -5.04 -16.03 -8.61
N ARG A 168 -5.02 -14.93 -7.85
CA ARG A 168 -6.25 -14.33 -7.31
C ARG A 168 -7.17 -13.82 -8.44
N PRO A 169 -8.49 -13.83 -8.22
CA PRO A 169 -9.46 -13.26 -9.17
C PRO A 169 -9.20 -11.79 -9.49
N GLU A 170 -9.65 -11.33 -10.66
CA GLU A 170 -9.56 -9.94 -11.10
C GLU A 170 -10.17 -8.95 -10.10
N GLU A 171 -11.33 -9.28 -9.53
CA GLU A 171 -11.98 -8.48 -8.49
C GLU A 171 -11.05 -8.22 -7.29
N TRP A 172 -10.32 -9.25 -6.84
CA TRP A 172 -9.36 -9.12 -5.76
C TRP A 172 -8.19 -8.22 -6.17
N LYS A 173 -7.67 -8.40 -7.39
CA LYS A 173 -6.53 -7.63 -7.91
C LYS A 173 -6.89 -6.15 -8.02
N THR A 174 -8.02 -5.82 -8.63
CA THR A 174 -8.54 -4.45 -8.72
C THR A 174 -8.73 -3.85 -7.34
N ARG A 175 -9.31 -4.61 -6.41
CA ARG A 175 -9.57 -4.17 -5.03
C ARG A 175 -8.30 -3.91 -4.21
N HIS A 176 -7.20 -4.62 -4.46
CA HIS A 176 -5.93 -4.47 -3.72
C HIS A 176 -4.85 -3.70 -4.51
N GLY A 177 -5.17 -3.25 -5.73
CA GLY A 177 -4.21 -2.58 -6.62
C GLY A 177 -3.13 -3.52 -7.18
N PHE A 178 -3.37 -4.82 -7.23
CA PHE A 178 -2.44 -5.76 -7.86
C PHE A 178 -2.53 -5.62 -9.40
N PRO A 179 -1.40 -5.59 -10.14
CA PRO A 179 -1.43 -5.40 -11.59
C PRO A 179 -2.19 -6.53 -12.32
N LEU A 180 -3.20 -6.14 -13.12
CA LEU A 180 -4.04 -7.09 -13.88
C LEU A 180 -3.30 -7.76 -15.03
N ASP A 181 -2.29 -7.10 -15.58
CA ASP A 181 -1.47 -7.57 -16.69
C ASP A 181 -0.50 -8.69 -16.28
N VAL A 182 -0.26 -8.94 -14.99
CA VAL A 182 0.68 -9.98 -14.56
C VAL A 182 0.01 -11.36 -14.64
N GLY A 183 0.50 -12.19 -15.57
CA GLY A 183 -0.06 -13.51 -15.90
C GLY A 183 0.59 -14.68 -15.18
N ARG A 184 1.93 -14.75 -15.09
CA ARG A 184 2.65 -15.78 -14.32
C ARG A 184 4.04 -15.34 -13.88
N LEU A 185 4.54 -15.95 -12.81
CA LEU A 185 5.93 -15.83 -12.39
C LEU A 185 6.84 -16.70 -13.27
N LEU A 186 7.97 -16.15 -13.74
CA LEU A 186 8.98 -16.88 -14.49
C LEU A 186 10.11 -17.28 -13.55
N ARG A 187 10.01 -18.49 -12.97
CA ARG A 187 11.00 -19.00 -12.02
C ARG A 187 12.39 -19.18 -12.66
N PRO A 188 13.48 -19.03 -11.87
CA PRO A 188 14.80 -19.47 -12.28
C PRO A 188 14.77 -20.95 -12.71
N PRO A 189 15.57 -21.33 -13.73
CA PRO A 189 15.76 -22.75 -14.03
C PRO A 189 16.36 -23.48 -12.82
N SER A 190 16.00 -24.75 -12.64
CA SER A 190 16.49 -25.58 -11.53
C SER A 190 17.99 -25.85 -11.62
N GLU A 191 18.55 -25.82 -12.82
CA GLU A 191 19.99 -25.96 -13.05
C GLU A 191 20.66 -24.59 -13.02
N PRO A 192 21.80 -24.44 -12.30
CA PRO A 192 22.54 -23.19 -12.23
C PRO A 192 23.20 -22.90 -13.59
N THR A 193 22.46 -22.30 -14.51
CA THR A 193 23.03 -21.53 -15.61
C THR A 193 23.79 -20.34 -15.04
N THR A 194 24.80 -19.86 -15.79
CA THR A 194 25.66 -18.71 -15.49
C THR A 194 25.03 -17.62 -14.59
N MET A 195 25.81 -17.08 -13.64
CA MET A 195 25.35 -16.20 -12.56
C MET A 195 24.60 -14.92 -13.00
N ASP A 196 24.58 -14.58 -14.28
CA ASP A 196 23.94 -13.38 -14.83
C ASP A 196 22.52 -13.63 -15.39
N SER A 197 21.83 -14.66 -14.91
CA SER A 197 20.46 -14.93 -15.39
C SER A 197 19.50 -13.82 -14.93
N PRO A 198 18.79 -13.15 -15.85
CA PRO A 198 17.81 -12.10 -15.49
C PRO A 198 16.62 -12.62 -14.67
N ARG A 199 16.56 -13.94 -14.44
CA ARG A 199 15.53 -14.63 -13.67
C ARG A 199 15.80 -14.66 -12.16
N ILE A 200 16.99 -14.28 -11.71
CA ILE A 200 17.31 -14.27 -10.27
C ILE A 200 16.45 -13.22 -9.56
N PRO A 201 15.58 -13.63 -8.61
CA PRO A 201 14.80 -12.71 -7.79
C PRO A 201 15.71 -11.86 -6.91
N VAL A 202 15.35 -10.59 -6.73
CA VAL A 202 16.02 -9.71 -5.76
C VAL A 202 15.01 -9.37 -4.67
N ASP A 203 15.26 -9.82 -3.45
CA ASP A 203 14.49 -9.47 -2.27
C ASP A 203 15.22 -8.39 -1.47
N ARG A 204 14.59 -7.23 -1.31
CA ARG A 204 15.09 -6.14 -0.47
C ARG A 204 14.20 -6.02 0.76
N ALA A 205 14.81 -6.13 1.93
CA ALA A 205 14.11 -5.86 3.17
C ALA A 205 13.98 -4.35 3.38
N GLU A 206 12.75 -3.91 3.63
CA GLU A 206 12.41 -2.52 3.88
C GLU A 206 11.50 -2.43 5.11
N GLN A 207 11.32 -1.22 5.62
CA GLN A 207 10.36 -0.92 6.67
C GLN A 207 9.60 0.37 6.36
N ALA A 208 8.35 0.45 6.76
CA ALA A 208 7.53 1.65 6.66
C ALA A 208 6.85 1.94 7.99
N PHE A 209 6.82 3.21 8.36
CA PHE A 209 6.11 3.72 9.52
C PHE A 209 4.89 4.47 9.02
N LEU A 210 3.70 3.92 9.24
CA LEU A 210 2.47 4.38 8.63
C LEU A 210 1.44 4.77 9.70
N VAL A 211 0.64 5.78 9.37
CA VAL A 211 -0.64 6.04 10.02
C VAL A 211 -1.72 5.59 9.07
N LEU A 212 -2.52 4.64 9.52
CA LEU A 212 -3.67 4.13 8.78
C LEU A 212 -4.92 4.82 9.32
N VAL A 213 -5.78 5.28 8.42
CA VAL A 213 -6.96 6.06 8.75
C VAL A 213 -8.16 5.45 8.04
N GLU A 214 -9.13 4.98 8.81
CA GLU A 214 -10.44 4.59 8.27
C GLU A 214 -11.29 5.85 8.17
N GLN A 215 -11.83 6.13 7.00
CA GLN A 215 -12.72 7.26 6.75
C GLN A 215 -14.18 6.86 6.98
N VAL A 216 -15.10 7.84 7.04
CA VAL A 216 -16.55 7.56 7.17
C VAL A 216 -17.08 6.68 6.03
N SER A 217 -16.47 6.72 4.84
CA SER A 217 -16.79 5.84 3.71
C SER A 217 -16.43 4.36 3.95
N GLY A 218 -15.68 4.05 4.99
CA GLY A 218 -15.12 2.71 5.25
C GLY A 218 -13.74 2.49 4.62
N GLN A 219 -13.34 3.32 3.65
CA GLN A 219 -12.02 3.26 3.01
C GLN A 219 -10.91 3.50 4.04
N VAL A 220 -9.80 2.78 3.91
CA VAL A 220 -8.60 2.99 4.73
C VAL A 220 -7.48 3.56 3.88
N SER A 221 -6.91 4.70 4.30
CA SER A 221 -5.74 5.31 3.66
C SER A 221 -4.52 5.24 4.58
N ALA A 222 -3.35 5.02 4.00
CA ALA A 222 -2.07 5.02 4.68
C ALA A 222 -1.26 6.27 4.35
N HIS A 223 -0.69 6.86 5.39
CA HIS A 223 0.21 8.01 5.31
C HIS A 223 1.54 7.66 5.95
N VAL A 224 2.65 8.07 5.32
CA VAL A 224 3.99 7.87 5.89
C VAL A 224 4.17 8.76 7.12
N THR A 225 4.84 8.24 8.13
CA THR A 225 5.31 9.00 9.28
C THR A 225 6.82 8.91 9.38
N LYS A 226 7.45 9.96 9.90
CA LYS A 226 8.89 9.99 10.16
C LYS A 226 9.13 9.78 11.65
N PRO A 227 9.67 8.64 12.12
CA PRO A 227 9.80 8.35 13.55
C PRO A 227 10.63 9.38 14.34
N GLU A 228 11.54 10.11 13.67
CA GLU A 228 12.43 11.08 14.30
C GLU A 228 11.68 12.36 14.72
N SER A 229 10.74 12.82 13.88
CA SER A 229 9.94 14.04 14.12
C SER A 229 8.48 13.74 14.47
N TRP A 230 8.05 12.50 14.25
CA TRP A 230 6.66 12.07 14.24
C TRP A 230 5.75 12.91 13.34
N SER A 231 6.28 13.52 12.27
CA SER A 231 5.47 14.21 11.27
C SER A 231 4.80 13.21 10.32
N ILE A 232 3.56 13.48 9.93
CA ILE A 232 2.82 12.70 8.92
C ILE A 232 2.97 13.34 7.54
N GLY A 233 3.04 12.52 6.50
CA GLY A 233 3.04 12.97 5.10
C GLY A 233 1.63 13.26 4.60
N SER A 234 1.47 14.30 3.79
CA SER A 234 0.18 14.70 3.22
C SER A 234 -0.35 13.73 2.15
N GLU A 235 0.56 13.05 1.45
CA GLU A 235 0.25 12.09 0.39
C GLU A 235 -0.23 10.75 0.95
N VAL A 236 -1.20 10.16 0.25
CA VAL A 236 -1.64 8.78 0.51
C VAL A 236 -0.70 7.84 -0.23
N VAL A 237 0.00 6.99 0.49
CA VAL A 237 1.00 6.08 -0.10
C VAL A 237 0.48 4.68 -0.35
N TRP A 238 -0.66 4.35 0.26
CA TRP A 238 -1.37 3.09 0.09
C TRP A 238 -2.84 3.27 0.48
N SER A 239 -3.73 2.60 -0.21
CA SER A 239 -5.17 2.63 0.05
C SER A 239 -5.72 1.21 0.07
N LEU A 240 -6.70 1.01 0.94
CA LEU A 240 -7.46 -0.23 1.07
C LEU A 240 -8.94 0.10 0.97
N PRO A 241 -9.73 -0.82 0.39
CA PRO A 241 -11.17 -0.65 0.22
C PRO A 241 -11.91 -0.54 1.56
N ASP A 242 -11.47 -1.32 2.56
CA ASP A 242 -11.99 -1.33 3.92
C ASP A 242 -11.02 -1.99 4.90
N VAL A 243 -11.39 -1.97 6.19
CA VAL A 243 -10.64 -2.60 7.29
C VAL A 243 -10.54 -4.12 7.17
N GLY A 244 -11.39 -4.79 6.37
CA GLY A 244 -11.34 -6.23 6.19
C GLY A 244 -10.25 -6.68 5.21
N ALA A 245 -9.64 -5.76 4.48
CA ALA A 245 -8.55 -6.06 3.55
C ALA A 245 -7.22 -6.42 4.26
N LEU A 246 -7.08 -6.06 5.54
CA LEU A 246 -6.00 -6.52 6.42
C LEU A 246 -6.62 -7.09 7.70
N GLU A 247 -6.33 -8.35 8.00
CA GLU A 247 -6.84 -9.02 9.20
C GLU A 247 -6.42 -8.27 10.48
N GLU A 248 -5.23 -7.69 10.50
CA GLU A 248 -4.67 -6.94 11.63
C GLU A 248 -5.39 -5.60 11.91
N LEU A 249 -6.19 -5.09 10.96
CA LEU A 249 -7.02 -3.88 11.17
C LEU A 249 -8.39 -4.19 11.75
N ALA A 250 -8.77 -5.47 11.82
CA ALA A 250 -10.01 -5.88 12.45
C ALA A 250 -10.09 -5.39 13.90
N SER A 251 -11.32 -5.36 14.45
CA SER A 251 -11.55 -4.85 15.80
C SER A 251 -10.70 -5.59 16.83
N CYS A 252 -9.85 -4.86 17.56
CA CYS A 252 -9.14 -5.46 18.69
C CYS A 252 -10.14 -5.88 19.76
N GLU A 253 -9.93 -7.08 20.31
CA GLU A 253 -10.73 -7.61 21.40
C GLU A 253 -10.68 -6.69 22.64
N GLU A 254 -11.73 -6.75 23.47
CA GLU A 254 -11.82 -5.95 24.69
C GLU A 254 -10.63 -6.18 25.63
N ALA A 255 -10.13 -7.41 25.73
CA ALA A 255 -8.97 -7.76 26.55
C ALA A 255 -7.71 -6.95 26.17
N VAL A 256 -7.52 -6.67 24.87
CA VAL A 256 -6.38 -5.89 24.37
C VAL A 256 -6.50 -4.42 24.80
N TRP A 257 -7.71 -3.86 24.73
CA TRP A 257 -7.98 -2.50 25.22
C TRP A 257 -7.85 -2.40 26.74
N ARG A 258 -8.30 -3.42 27.47
CA ARG A 258 -8.14 -3.50 28.92
C ARG A 258 -6.67 -3.51 29.34
N ALA A 259 -5.84 -4.30 28.66
CA ALA A 259 -4.39 -4.29 28.89
C ALA A 259 -3.76 -2.91 28.61
N ALA A 260 -4.17 -2.23 27.52
CA ALA A 260 -3.69 -0.89 27.18
C ALA A 260 -4.12 0.16 28.24
N TRP A 261 -5.36 0.08 28.72
CA TRP A 261 -5.89 0.93 29.80
C TRP A 261 -5.12 0.72 31.11
N GLN A 262 -4.96 -0.53 31.55
CA GLN A 262 -4.21 -0.87 32.77
C GLN A 262 -2.76 -0.40 32.69
N LEU A 263 -2.09 -0.56 31.54
CA LEU A 263 -0.74 -0.06 31.33
C LEU A 263 -0.67 1.47 31.48
N TRP A 264 -1.59 2.19 30.81
CA TRP A 264 -1.66 3.65 30.90
C TRP A 264 -1.92 4.16 32.32
N ALA A 265 -2.80 3.46 33.05
CA ALA A 265 -3.16 3.76 34.43
C ALA A 265 -2.00 3.50 35.39
N ARG A 266 -1.28 2.38 35.20
CA ARG A 266 -0.09 2.02 35.99
C ARG A 266 1.03 3.05 35.84
N LEU A 267 1.28 3.55 34.63
CA LEU A 267 2.27 4.62 34.39
C LEU A 267 1.92 5.94 35.10
N ARG A 268 0.68 6.08 35.59
CA ARG A 268 0.18 7.24 36.35
C ARG A 268 -0.10 6.89 37.82
N SER A 269 0.34 5.72 38.27
CA SER A 269 0.16 5.25 39.65
C SER A 269 -1.31 5.25 40.12
N LEU A 270 -2.25 4.97 39.23
CA LEU A 270 -3.66 4.82 39.60
C LEU A 270 -3.88 3.47 40.34
N PRO A 271 -4.75 3.40 41.36
CA PRO A 271 -5.00 2.17 42.09
C PRO A 271 -5.61 1.08 41.21
N ALA A 272 -5.00 -0.10 41.21
CA ALA A 272 -5.43 -1.23 40.39
C ALA A 272 -6.91 -1.59 40.57
N ALA A 273 -7.40 -1.60 41.82
CA ALA A 273 -8.80 -1.93 42.12
C ALA A 273 -9.81 -0.98 41.43
N GLU A 274 -9.52 0.32 41.36
CA GLU A 274 -10.39 1.29 40.69
C GLU A 274 -10.30 1.17 39.16
N VAL A 275 -9.09 0.88 38.65
CA VAL A 275 -8.82 0.67 37.22
C VAL A 275 -9.52 -0.59 36.70
N ASP A 276 -9.49 -1.68 37.47
CA ASP A 276 -10.12 -2.96 37.14
C ASP A 276 -11.64 -2.92 37.25
N ALA A 277 -12.19 -2.02 38.07
CA ALA A 277 -13.62 -1.77 38.16
C ALA A 277 -14.19 -0.99 36.96
N CYS A 278 -13.33 -0.43 36.09
CA CYS A 278 -13.78 0.34 34.93
C CYS A 278 -14.40 -0.56 33.85
N ARG A 279 -15.53 -0.13 33.27
CA ARG A 279 -16.07 -0.73 32.03
C ARG A 279 -15.52 0.00 30.81
N LEU A 280 -15.08 -0.74 29.81
CA LEU A 280 -14.54 -0.18 28.57
C LEU A 280 -15.52 -0.39 27.41
N GLU A 281 -15.78 0.67 26.65
CA GLU A 281 -16.59 0.62 25.44
C GLU A 281 -15.86 1.37 24.32
N ARG A 282 -15.74 0.77 23.14
CA ARG A 282 -15.09 1.41 21.99
C ARG A 282 -16.12 1.94 21.01
N VAL A 283 -16.13 3.26 20.81
CA VAL A 283 -17.01 3.96 19.87
C VAL A 283 -16.16 4.72 18.85
N ALA A 284 -16.00 4.14 17.66
CA ALA A 284 -15.13 4.69 16.59
C ALA A 284 -13.67 4.87 17.07
N HIS A 285 -13.16 6.11 17.06
CA HIS A 285 -11.83 6.47 17.55
C HIS A 285 -11.80 6.69 19.07
N ARG A 286 -12.92 6.56 19.77
CA ARG A 286 -13.01 6.81 21.22
C ARG A 286 -13.02 5.50 21.99
N LEU A 287 -12.30 5.48 23.10
CA LEU A 287 -12.41 4.47 24.14
C LEU A 287 -13.08 5.13 25.34
N CYS A 288 -14.36 4.87 25.49
CA CYS A 288 -15.18 5.32 26.62
C CYS A 288 -14.86 4.43 27.83
N VAL A 289 -14.36 5.06 28.90
CA VAL A 289 -14.00 4.39 30.16
C VAL A 289 -15.00 4.84 31.21
N HIS A 290 -15.92 3.95 31.57
CA HIS A 290 -16.85 4.19 32.67
C HIS A 290 -16.12 3.91 33.99
N ALA A 291 -15.76 4.98 34.69
CA ALA A 291 -14.89 4.96 35.86
C ALA A 291 -15.64 5.39 37.13
N PRO A 292 -15.27 4.82 38.30
CA PRO A 292 -15.74 5.31 39.58
C PRO A 292 -15.43 6.80 39.78
N ALA A 293 -16.32 7.54 40.45
CA ALA A 293 -16.16 8.98 40.70
C ALA A 293 -14.81 9.32 41.37
N SER A 294 -14.35 8.46 42.30
CA SER A 294 -13.05 8.62 42.97
C SER A 294 -11.87 8.62 42.01
N LEU A 295 -11.92 7.79 40.96
CA LEU A 295 -10.87 7.72 39.95
C LEU A 295 -10.86 8.98 39.08
N ILE A 296 -12.05 9.45 38.69
CA ILE A 296 -12.21 10.69 37.91
C ILE A 296 -11.70 11.90 38.70
N ASP A 297 -12.05 12.00 39.99
CA ASP A 297 -11.60 13.09 40.85
C ASP A 297 -10.08 13.07 41.02
N ARG A 298 -9.46 11.88 41.17
CA ARG A 298 -8.01 11.74 41.23
C ARG A 298 -7.35 12.21 39.92
N LEU A 299 -7.89 11.82 38.77
CA LEU A 299 -7.40 12.25 37.46
C LEU A 299 -7.55 13.77 37.26
N ARG A 300 -8.61 14.36 37.83
CA ARG A 300 -8.84 15.82 37.82
C ARG A 300 -7.82 16.56 38.65
N GLN A 301 -7.55 16.09 39.87
CA GLN A 301 -6.51 16.66 40.74
C GLN A 301 -5.12 16.57 40.08
N GLY A 302 -4.84 15.49 39.35
CA GLY A 302 -3.61 15.32 38.58
C GLY A 302 -3.55 16.09 37.25
N LYS A 303 -4.56 16.91 36.91
CA LYS A 303 -4.67 17.66 35.64
C LYS A 303 -4.43 16.79 34.40
N SER A 304 -4.99 15.58 34.41
CA SER A 304 -4.78 14.61 33.33
C SER A 304 -5.36 15.10 32.00
N GLU A 305 -4.56 15.04 30.92
CA GLU A 305 -4.98 15.35 29.53
C GLU A 305 -6.18 14.51 29.06
N SER A 306 -6.47 13.38 29.73
CA SER A 306 -7.65 12.54 29.46
C SER A 306 -8.98 13.24 29.70
N LEU A 307 -9.03 14.21 30.63
CA LEU A 307 -10.23 15.00 30.88
C LEU A 307 -10.47 16.07 29.81
N GLU A 308 -9.45 16.41 29.02
CA GLU A 308 -9.53 17.35 27.91
C GLU A 308 -9.79 16.65 26.56
N GLY A 309 -9.98 15.33 26.55
CA GLY A 309 -10.10 14.55 25.30
C GLY A 309 -8.80 14.52 24.47
N LYS A 310 -7.65 14.73 25.10
CA LYS A 310 -6.33 14.75 24.43
C LYS A 310 -5.47 13.52 24.73
N ALA A 311 -5.92 12.65 25.63
CA ALA A 311 -5.22 11.42 25.93
C ALA A 311 -5.55 10.34 24.89
N TRP A 312 -4.54 9.71 24.32
CA TRP A 312 -4.66 8.62 23.35
C TRP A 312 -3.96 7.38 23.87
N LEU A 313 -4.50 6.22 23.51
CA LEU A 313 -3.92 4.90 23.73
C LEU A 313 -3.60 4.21 22.41
N LEU A 314 -2.55 3.39 22.44
CA LEU A 314 -2.27 2.38 21.42
C LEU A 314 -2.53 0.99 22.02
N ALA A 315 -3.43 0.24 21.41
CA ALA A 315 -3.78 -1.11 21.79
C ALA A 315 -3.18 -2.14 20.82
N GLY A 316 -2.74 -3.27 21.38
CA GLY A 316 -2.07 -4.36 20.66
C GLY A 316 -0.59 -4.45 20.98
N SER A 317 0.00 -5.63 20.77
CA SER A 317 1.44 -5.90 20.93
C SER A 317 2.17 -6.02 19.59
N GLY A 318 1.44 -6.11 18.49
CA GLY A 318 1.98 -6.28 17.15
C GLY A 318 2.57 -5.00 16.54
N ARG A 319 2.91 -5.14 15.25
CA ARG A 319 3.42 -4.08 14.38
C ARG A 319 2.34 -3.09 13.98
N ILE A 320 1.08 -3.50 13.98
CA ILE A 320 -0.08 -2.63 13.77
C ILE A 320 -0.81 -2.50 15.11
N ARG A 321 -1.08 -1.27 15.52
CA ARG A 321 -1.70 -0.94 16.80
C ARG A 321 -2.85 0.03 16.59
N ALA A 322 -4.02 -0.34 17.11
CA ALA A 322 -5.18 0.53 17.04
C ALA A 322 -5.01 1.71 18.01
N ALA A 323 -5.35 2.91 17.55
CA ALA A 323 -5.34 4.10 18.36
C ALA A 323 -6.77 4.47 18.80
N ALA A 324 -6.91 4.93 20.04
CA ALA A 324 -8.16 5.52 20.51
C ALA A 324 -7.92 6.68 21.48
N CYS A 325 -8.72 7.73 21.33
CA CYS A 325 -8.85 8.83 22.28
C CYS A 325 -9.61 8.35 23.52
N LEU A 326 -9.07 8.60 24.71
CA LEU A 326 -9.73 8.28 25.97
C LEU A 326 -10.83 9.29 26.26
N GLU A 327 -12.01 8.78 26.58
CA GLU A 327 -13.15 9.55 27.08
C GLU A 327 -13.57 8.97 28.43
N LEU A 328 -13.40 9.73 29.51
CA LEU A 328 -13.77 9.31 30.86
C LEU A 328 -15.23 9.65 31.13
N LEU A 329 -16.02 8.65 31.50
CA LEU A 329 -17.43 8.78 31.84
C LEU A 329 -17.65 8.32 33.29
N PRO A 330 -18.49 8.99 34.09
CA PRO A 330 -18.90 8.46 35.39
C PRO A 330 -19.66 7.14 35.20
N SER A 331 -19.32 6.13 36.01
CA SER A 331 -20.01 4.84 36.10
C SER A 331 -21.26 4.91 36.96
#